data_AF-A0A3D3J2C5-F1
#
_entry.id   AF-A0A3D3J2C5-F1
#
_cell.length_a   1.000
_cell.length_b   1.000
_cell.length_c   1.000
_cell.angle_alpha   90.00
_cell.angle_beta   90.00
_cell.angle_gamma   90.00
#
_symmetry.space_group_name_H-M   'P 1'
#
loop_
_entity.id
_entity.type
_entity.pdbx_description
1 polymer ?
#
loop_
_entity_poly.entity_id
_entity_poly.type
_entity_poly.pdbx_seq_one_letter_code
_entity_poly.pdbx_strand_id
1 'polypeptide(L)'
;MRVSIASAGNDHRLGASEAPPAIMSIFLGDDLEEILECIEKGTSYKNQGAGRMEIGVHVLPSFPKDTTDRNRTSPFAFTGNKFEFRSCGSSMSVSGPNTILNTIVAEELRLFADELEKADDFTDSLNELIKRTIQEHKRIIFNGDGYSEEWKKEAKRRGLLNLPTTVDAMPTVLLKKNIDLFEKHGIYTETEVRSRYEINLDVYSKTINIEAQTMVEMALRQILPSVNKYVKQLAEAMSLKGMIDPLFKNGMERDLIKKLSVLEDKAYAQVGELKKLLSKAPSYDNNLECAVYYKDKIIPAMEKLRGFCDEMEVNTSSEFWPFPTYGDILFSV
;
A
#
# COMPACT_ATOMS: atom_id res chain seq x y z
N MET A 1 -8.82 -6.42 10.35
CA MET A 1 -7.42 -6.42 9.84
C MET A 1 -7.07 -5.23 8.95
N ARG A 2 -7.71 -4.92 7.80
CA ARG A 2 -7.27 -3.79 6.93
C ARG A 2 -7.14 -2.43 7.64
N VAL A 3 -7.99 -2.14 8.61
CA VAL A 3 -7.90 -0.94 9.46
C VAL A 3 -6.64 -0.88 10.32
N SER A 4 -6.11 -2.04 10.77
CA SER A 4 -4.96 -2.08 11.68
C SER A 4 -3.66 -1.58 11.04
N ILE A 5 -3.65 -1.47 9.71
CA ILE A 5 -2.51 -1.03 8.91
C ILE A 5 -2.81 0.26 8.12
N ALA A 6 -3.86 0.98 8.49
CA ALA A 6 -4.29 2.20 7.84
C ALA A 6 -3.40 3.39 8.26
N SER A 7 -2.74 4.02 7.28
CA SER A 7 -1.99 5.27 7.43
C SER A 7 -1.76 5.88 6.05
N ALA A 8 -1.55 7.20 5.98
CA ALA A 8 -1.25 7.90 4.73
C ALA A 8 -0.01 7.29 4.03
N GLY A 9 1.06 7.05 4.78
CA GLY A 9 2.29 6.46 4.23
C GLY A 9 2.11 5.03 3.71
N ASN A 10 1.33 4.18 4.41
CA ASN A 10 1.13 2.80 3.97
C ASN A 10 0.19 2.71 2.76
N ASP A 11 -0.69 3.68 2.54
CA ASP A 11 -1.54 3.71 1.34
C ASP A 11 -0.72 3.85 0.04
N HIS A 12 0.42 4.56 0.08
CA HIS A 12 1.36 4.61 -1.06
C HIS A 12 2.08 3.27 -1.31
N ARG A 13 2.13 2.39 -0.31
CA ARG A 13 2.87 1.13 -0.36
C ARG A 13 1.99 -0.02 -0.86
N LEU A 14 0.76 -0.13 -0.36
CA LEU A 14 -0.08 -1.32 -0.57
C LEU A 14 -0.37 -1.57 -2.06
N GLY A 15 -0.18 -2.82 -2.49
CA GLY A 15 -0.46 -3.24 -3.87
C GLY A 15 0.64 -2.90 -4.89
N ALA A 16 1.82 -2.48 -4.44
CA ALA A 16 2.97 -2.18 -5.29
C ALA A 16 4.27 -2.78 -4.71
N SER A 17 5.27 -3.02 -5.57
CA SER A 17 6.66 -3.35 -5.20
C SER A 17 6.80 -4.32 -4.01
N GLU A 18 6.28 -5.55 -4.17
CA GLU A 18 6.26 -6.62 -3.14
C GLU A 18 5.41 -6.37 -1.88
N ALA A 19 4.73 -5.22 -1.76
CA ALA A 19 3.77 -4.99 -0.69
C ALA A 19 2.38 -5.58 -1.05
N PRO A 20 1.71 -6.29 -0.14
CA PRO A 20 0.41 -6.88 -0.42
C PRO A 20 -0.67 -5.87 -0.82
N PRO A 21 -1.67 -6.26 -1.65
CA PRO A 21 -2.82 -5.42 -1.96
C PRO A 21 -3.70 -5.22 -0.72
N ALA A 22 -4.64 -4.28 -0.81
CA ALA A 22 -5.59 -3.98 0.27
C ALA A 22 -6.71 -5.03 0.47
N ILE A 23 -6.57 -6.21 -0.15
CA ILE A 23 -7.49 -7.35 -0.07
C ILE A 23 -6.90 -8.32 0.95
N MET A 24 -7.55 -8.51 2.09
CA MET A 24 -7.08 -9.44 3.12
C MET A 24 -7.35 -10.89 2.72
N SER A 25 -6.28 -11.62 2.36
CA SER A 25 -6.27 -13.04 2.03
C SER A 25 -5.12 -13.77 2.72
N ILE A 26 -5.22 -15.11 2.75
CA ILE A 26 -4.26 -15.99 3.40
C ILE A 26 -3.64 -16.92 2.35
N PHE A 27 -2.32 -16.93 2.31
CA PHE A 27 -1.53 -17.92 1.59
C PHE A 27 -1.21 -19.07 2.55
N LEU A 28 -1.49 -20.31 2.13
CA LEU A 28 -1.18 -21.53 2.88
C LEU A 28 -0.10 -22.38 2.22
N GLY A 29 0.03 -22.28 0.89
CA GLY A 29 0.82 -23.19 0.07
C GLY A 29 0.06 -24.45 -0.33
N ASP A 30 0.54 -25.11 -1.38
CA ASP A 30 -0.16 -26.23 -2.03
C ASP A 30 -0.42 -27.40 -1.07
N ASP A 31 0.59 -27.78 -0.27
CA ASP A 31 0.50 -28.93 0.64
C ASP A 31 -0.59 -28.72 1.70
N LEU A 32 -0.61 -27.55 2.34
CA LEU A 32 -1.58 -27.26 3.40
C LEU A 32 -2.98 -27.02 2.83
N GLU A 33 -3.09 -26.40 1.65
CA GLU A 33 -4.36 -26.28 0.94
C GLU A 33 -4.94 -27.66 0.58
N GLU A 34 -4.14 -28.59 0.06
CA GLU A 34 -4.59 -29.95 -0.26
C GLU A 34 -5.01 -30.73 1.01
N ILE A 35 -4.32 -30.54 2.13
CA ILE A 35 -4.73 -31.12 3.42
C ILE A 35 -6.11 -30.59 3.83
N LEU A 36 -6.35 -29.28 3.74
CA LEU A 36 -7.66 -28.69 4.06
C LEU A 36 -8.76 -29.22 3.13
N GLU A 37 -8.49 -29.35 1.84
CA GLU A 37 -9.44 -29.95 0.90
C GLU A 37 -9.76 -31.41 1.22
N CYS A 38 -8.75 -32.19 1.64
CA CYS A 38 -8.94 -33.58 2.03
C CYS A 38 -9.81 -33.71 3.27
N ILE A 39 -9.62 -32.84 4.27
CA ILE A 39 -10.46 -32.79 5.46
C ILE A 39 -11.91 -32.43 5.09
N GLU A 40 -12.11 -31.44 4.22
CA GLU A 40 -13.43 -31.04 3.73
C GLU A 40 -14.14 -32.20 2.99
N LYS A 41 -13.43 -32.91 2.11
CA LYS A 41 -13.98 -34.01 1.28
C LYS A 41 -14.05 -35.34 2.02
N GLY A 42 -13.43 -35.47 3.20
CA GLY A 42 -13.31 -36.74 3.92
C GLY A 42 -12.39 -37.75 3.21
N THR A 43 -11.43 -37.28 2.42
CA THR A 43 -10.47 -38.11 1.68
C THR A 43 -9.11 -38.15 2.37
N SER A 44 -8.30 -39.18 2.10
CA SER A 44 -6.94 -39.24 2.62
C SER A 44 -5.99 -38.34 1.82
N TYR A 45 -5.24 -37.49 2.50
CA TYR A 45 -4.12 -36.76 1.90
C TYR A 45 -3.06 -37.75 1.43
N LYS A 46 -2.66 -37.64 0.16
CA LYS A 46 -1.53 -38.40 -0.38
C LYS A 46 -0.37 -37.42 -0.51
N ASN A 47 0.59 -37.54 0.40
CA ASN A 47 1.78 -36.70 0.41
C ASN A 47 2.47 -36.74 -0.96
N GLN A 48 2.32 -35.69 -1.76
CA GLN A 48 3.14 -35.44 -2.95
C GLN A 48 4.48 -34.88 -2.48
N GLY A 49 5.21 -35.67 -1.68
CA GLY A 49 6.38 -35.20 -0.94
C GLY A 49 7.30 -34.38 -1.83
N ALA A 50 7.73 -33.21 -1.33
CA ALA A 50 8.61 -32.22 -1.97
C ALA A 50 9.24 -32.76 -3.27
N GLY A 51 8.50 -32.62 -4.37
CA GLY A 51 8.84 -33.29 -5.62
C GLY A 51 10.29 -32.99 -6.00
N ARG A 52 11.08 -34.05 -6.23
CA ARG A 52 12.45 -33.94 -6.74
C ARG A 52 12.44 -33.09 -8.01
N MET A 53 13.18 -31.98 -8.02
CA MET A 53 13.39 -31.23 -9.24
C MET A 53 14.38 -32.01 -10.13
N GLU A 54 13.87 -32.81 -11.05
CA GLU A 54 14.69 -33.50 -12.06
C GLU A 54 15.06 -32.50 -13.17
N ILE A 55 16.16 -31.78 -12.98
CA ILE A 55 16.85 -31.12 -14.09
C ILE A 55 17.77 -32.17 -14.70
N GLY A 56 17.59 -32.47 -15.98
CA GLY A 56 18.20 -33.58 -16.71
C GLY A 56 19.72 -33.53 -16.87
N VAL A 57 20.48 -33.54 -15.77
CA VAL A 57 21.92 -33.82 -15.73
C VAL A 57 22.22 -34.57 -14.43
N HIS A 58 22.77 -35.78 -14.53
CA HIS A 58 22.97 -36.76 -13.45
C HIS A 58 23.93 -36.35 -12.30
N VAL A 59 24.36 -35.09 -12.19
CA VAL A 59 25.44 -34.67 -11.27
C VAL A 59 25.12 -33.37 -10.52
N LEU A 60 23.86 -33.15 -10.13
CA LEU A 60 23.50 -32.09 -9.18
C LEU A 60 22.93 -32.70 -7.89
N PRO A 61 23.39 -32.25 -6.70
CA PRO A 61 22.76 -32.62 -5.43
C PRO A 61 21.26 -32.29 -5.50
N SER A 62 20.41 -33.17 -4.98
CA SER A 62 18.98 -32.91 -4.89
C SER A 62 18.73 -31.72 -3.96
N PHE A 63 18.30 -30.59 -4.51
CA PHE A 63 17.83 -29.47 -3.71
C PHE A 63 16.42 -29.76 -3.22
N PRO A 64 16.11 -29.57 -1.92
CA PRO A 64 14.73 -29.60 -1.47
C PRO A 64 13.95 -28.53 -2.25
N LYS A 65 12.83 -28.93 -2.87
CA LYS A 65 11.92 -27.97 -3.49
C LYS A 65 11.33 -27.14 -2.36
N ASP A 66 11.77 -25.89 -2.25
CA ASP A 66 11.19 -24.92 -1.35
C ASP A 66 9.73 -24.69 -1.76
N THR A 67 8.80 -25.21 -0.96
CA THR A 67 7.35 -25.04 -1.16
C THR A 67 6.84 -23.72 -0.58
N THR A 68 7.72 -22.89 -0.02
CA THR A 68 7.32 -21.60 0.54
C THR A 68 7.03 -20.57 -0.55
N ASP A 69 6.06 -19.70 -0.25
CA ASP A 69 5.63 -18.60 -1.09
C ASP A 69 6.80 -17.69 -1.51
N ARG A 70 7.27 -17.86 -2.74
CA ARG A 70 8.20 -16.89 -3.36
C ARG A 70 7.48 -15.60 -3.76
N ASN A 71 6.16 -15.60 -3.82
CA ASN A 71 5.37 -14.49 -4.30
C ASN A 71 4.81 -13.68 -3.11
N ARG A 72 5.65 -12.80 -2.54
CA ARG A 72 5.41 -11.98 -1.32
C ARG A 72 4.18 -11.04 -1.32
N THR A 73 3.28 -11.25 -2.26
CA THR A 73 2.08 -10.47 -2.54
C THR A 73 0.92 -10.75 -1.57
N SER A 74 0.93 -11.87 -0.83
CA SER A 74 -0.14 -12.17 0.12
C SER A 74 -0.03 -11.36 1.43
N PRO A 75 -1.14 -10.79 1.95
CA PRO A 75 -1.18 -10.11 3.26
C PRO A 75 -0.79 -11.00 4.44
N PHE A 76 -1.31 -12.23 4.45
CA PHE A 76 -1.00 -13.27 5.43
C PHE A 76 -0.40 -14.46 4.71
N ALA A 77 0.71 -14.98 5.19
CA ALA A 77 1.33 -16.17 4.62
C ALA A 77 1.74 -17.15 5.70
N PHE A 78 1.35 -18.41 5.54
CA PHE A 78 1.90 -19.51 6.31
C PHE A 78 3.28 -19.86 5.75
N THR A 79 4.30 -19.82 6.60
CA THR A 79 5.69 -20.08 6.21
C THR A 79 6.25 -21.32 6.91
N GLY A 80 5.43 -22.36 7.05
CA GLY A 80 5.81 -23.68 7.59
C GLY A 80 5.50 -23.89 9.07
N ASN A 81 5.82 -22.93 9.95
CA ASN A 81 5.53 -23.06 11.39
C ASN A 81 4.91 -21.80 12.03
N LYS A 82 4.67 -20.76 11.22
CA LYS A 82 4.14 -19.47 11.67
C LYS A 82 3.36 -18.81 10.54
N PHE A 83 2.55 -17.83 10.91
CA PHE A 83 1.97 -16.88 9.97
C PHE A 83 2.78 -15.58 9.97
N GLU A 84 3.00 -15.03 8.79
CA GLU A 84 3.60 -13.73 8.58
C GLU A 84 2.54 -12.73 8.10
N PHE A 85 2.34 -11.65 8.86
CA PHE A 85 1.49 -10.55 8.45
C PHE A 85 2.31 -9.45 7.76
N ARG A 86 2.23 -9.40 6.42
CA ARG A 86 3.12 -8.60 5.54
C ARG A 86 2.56 -7.21 5.21
N SER A 87 1.31 -6.92 5.56
CA SER A 87 0.67 -5.62 5.26
C SER A 87 1.04 -4.49 6.22
N CYS A 88 1.79 -4.75 7.30
CA CYS A 88 2.22 -3.72 8.24
C CYS A 88 3.17 -2.72 7.57
N GLY A 89 2.84 -1.42 7.64
CA GLY A 89 3.73 -0.33 7.22
C GLY A 89 4.94 -0.19 8.15
N SER A 90 6.08 0.21 7.57
CA SER A 90 7.38 0.27 8.27
C SER A 90 7.46 1.33 9.37
N SER A 91 6.69 2.42 9.27
CA SER A 91 6.67 3.50 10.27
C SER A 91 5.66 3.29 11.40
N MET A 92 4.83 2.25 11.33
CA MET A 92 3.75 2.03 12.30
C MET A 92 4.22 1.22 13.49
N SER A 93 3.59 1.43 14.65
CA SER A 93 3.74 0.53 15.78
C SER A 93 3.09 -0.82 15.49
N VAL A 94 3.83 -1.91 15.73
CA VAL A 94 3.29 -3.28 15.64
C VAL A 94 2.22 -3.58 16.69
N SER A 95 2.12 -2.74 17.73
CA SER A 95 1.11 -2.90 18.79
C SER A 95 -0.32 -2.90 18.24
N GLY A 96 -0.67 -1.97 17.35
CA GLY A 96 -2.02 -1.87 16.78
C GLY A 96 -2.45 -3.13 16.03
N PRO A 97 -1.69 -3.59 15.01
CA PRO A 97 -1.90 -4.87 14.37
C PRO A 97 -1.97 -6.05 15.34
N ASN A 98 -1.06 -6.14 16.31
CA ASN A 98 -1.03 -7.24 17.26
C ASN A 98 -2.23 -7.24 18.21
N THR A 99 -2.68 -6.09 18.69
CA THR A 99 -3.92 -5.98 19.48
C THR A 99 -5.08 -6.56 18.68
N ILE A 100 -5.29 -6.09 17.45
CA ILE A 100 -6.41 -6.55 16.62
C ILE A 100 -6.29 -8.03 16.29
N LEU A 101 -5.09 -8.50 15.92
CA LEU A 101 -4.83 -9.90 15.57
C LEU A 101 -5.08 -10.84 16.77
N ASN A 102 -4.55 -10.50 17.94
CA ASN A 102 -4.74 -11.31 19.14
C ASN A 102 -6.20 -11.32 19.59
N THR A 103 -6.92 -10.19 19.49
CA THR A 103 -8.35 -10.14 19.81
C THR A 103 -9.19 -11.02 18.88
N ILE A 104 -8.95 -10.99 17.56
CA ILE A 104 -9.72 -11.86 16.64
C ILE A 104 -9.42 -13.33 16.88
N VAL A 105 -8.17 -13.70 17.15
CA VAL A 105 -7.80 -15.10 17.47
C VAL A 105 -8.42 -15.54 18.79
N ALA A 106 -8.42 -14.67 19.81
CA ALA A 106 -9.05 -14.95 21.08
C ALA A 106 -10.57 -15.18 20.93
N GLU A 107 -11.26 -14.41 20.09
CA GLU A 107 -12.69 -14.63 19.82
C GLU A 107 -12.97 -15.97 19.16
N GLU A 108 -12.21 -16.32 18.11
CA GLU A 108 -12.39 -17.60 17.42
C GLU A 108 -12.10 -18.80 18.34
N LEU A 109 -11.02 -18.74 19.13
CA LEU A 109 -10.70 -19.80 20.09
C LEU A 109 -11.78 -19.93 21.18
N ARG A 110 -12.34 -18.82 21.65
CA ARG A 110 -13.44 -18.82 22.62
C ARG A 110 -14.70 -19.46 22.03
N LEU A 111 -15.06 -19.12 20.78
CA LEU A 111 -16.21 -19.73 20.09
C LEU A 111 -16.03 -21.25 19.93
N PHE A 112 -14.83 -21.70 19.56
CA PHE A 112 -14.53 -23.13 19.48
C PHE A 112 -14.59 -23.82 20.85
N ALA A 113 -14.03 -23.19 21.89
CA ALA A 113 -14.10 -23.73 23.25
C ALA A 113 -15.55 -23.83 23.76
N ASP A 114 -16.35 -22.78 23.59
CA ASP A 114 -17.76 -22.72 24.03
C ASP A 114 -18.64 -23.84 23.42
N GLU A 115 -18.29 -24.32 22.23
CA GLU A 115 -18.95 -25.43 21.53
C GLU A 115 -18.42 -26.78 22.01
N LEU A 116 -17.09 -26.95 22.01
CA LEU A 116 -16.45 -28.22 22.36
C LEU A 116 -16.61 -28.60 23.84
N GLU A 117 -16.69 -27.63 24.75
CA GLU A 117 -16.93 -27.89 26.18
C GLU A 117 -18.32 -28.46 26.46
N LYS A 118 -19.26 -28.29 25.54
CA LYS A 118 -20.65 -28.79 25.65
C LYS A 118 -20.88 -30.06 24.85
N ALA A 119 -19.84 -30.58 24.19
CA ALA A 119 -19.94 -31.76 23.33
C ALA A 119 -20.03 -33.06 24.15
N ASP A 120 -21.00 -33.92 23.79
CA ASP A 120 -21.09 -35.26 24.36
C ASP A 120 -19.96 -36.18 23.84
N ASP A 121 -19.65 -36.08 22.53
CA ASP A 121 -18.45 -36.67 21.92
C ASP A 121 -17.55 -35.56 21.39
N PHE A 122 -16.44 -35.35 22.09
CA PHE A 122 -15.46 -34.33 21.74
C PHE A 122 -14.83 -34.57 20.36
N THR A 123 -14.53 -35.83 20.01
CA THR A 123 -13.75 -36.13 18.80
C THR A 123 -14.60 -35.90 17.56
N ASP A 124 -15.85 -36.36 17.59
CA ASP A 124 -16.78 -36.15 16.48
C ASP A 124 -17.13 -34.67 16.33
N SER A 125 -17.40 -33.97 17.44
CA SER A 125 -17.69 -32.53 17.42
C SER A 125 -16.50 -31.70 16.91
N LEU A 126 -15.28 -32.06 17.28
CA LEU A 126 -14.06 -31.42 16.76
C LEU A 126 -13.92 -31.62 15.25
N ASN A 127 -14.14 -32.84 14.75
CA ASN A 127 -14.07 -33.13 13.32
C ASN A 127 -15.12 -32.36 12.52
N GLU A 128 -16.34 -32.26 13.06
CA GLU A 128 -17.43 -31.46 12.45
C GLU A 128 -17.08 -29.96 12.46
N LEU A 129 -16.61 -29.43 13.58
CA LEU A 129 -16.21 -28.03 13.72
C LEU A 129 -15.10 -27.65 12.72
N ILE A 130 -14.07 -28.49 12.57
CA ILE A 130 -12.99 -28.26 11.60
C ILE A 130 -13.55 -28.20 10.18
N LYS A 131 -14.37 -29.19 9.78
CA LYS A 131 -14.97 -29.23 8.43
C LYS A 131 -15.83 -28.01 8.16
N ARG A 132 -16.70 -27.64 9.11
CA ARG A 132 -17.57 -26.48 9.01
C ARG A 132 -16.77 -25.19 8.87
N THR A 133 -15.74 -25.01 9.70
CA THR A 133 -14.87 -23.83 9.66
C THR A 133 -14.16 -23.69 8.31
N ILE A 134 -13.62 -24.79 7.75
CA ILE A 134 -12.99 -24.77 6.43
C ILE A 134 -14.00 -24.35 5.36
N GLN A 135 -15.20 -24.92 5.36
CA GLN A 135 -16.25 -24.62 4.38
C GLN A 135 -16.68 -23.14 4.43
N GLU A 136 -16.86 -22.58 5.62
CA GLU A 136 -17.31 -21.21 5.84
C GLU A 136 -16.24 -20.17 5.47
N HIS A 137 -14.96 -20.51 5.67
CA HIS A 137 -13.87 -19.53 5.59
C HIS A 137 -12.92 -19.70 4.40
N LYS A 138 -12.95 -20.82 3.66
CA LYS A 138 -12.02 -21.07 2.53
C LYS A 138 -11.98 -19.98 1.46
N ARG A 139 -13.01 -19.13 1.36
CA ARG A 139 -13.03 -17.97 0.48
C ARG A 139 -11.83 -17.02 0.65
N ILE A 140 -11.22 -16.97 1.85
CA ILE A 140 -10.07 -16.11 2.15
C ILE A 140 -8.73 -16.73 1.74
N ILE A 141 -8.69 -18.03 1.42
CA ILE A 141 -7.48 -18.75 1.00
C ILE A 141 -7.20 -18.41 -0.47
N PHE A 142 -5.99 -17.93 -0.74
CA PHE A 142 -5.54 -17.62 -2.08
C PHE A 142 -4.01 -17.78 -2.18
N ASN A 143 -3.58 -18.76 -2.97
CA ASN A 143 -2.18 -19.11 -3.20
C ASN A 143 -1.61 -18.53 -4.52
N GLY A 144 -2.34 -17.63 -5.18
CA GLY A 144 -1.95 -17.03 -6.47
C GLY A 144 -1.28 -15.67 -6.37
N ASP A 145 -1.14 -14.99 -7.51
CA ASP A 145 -0.62 -13.62 -7.58
C ASP A 145 -1.64 -12.59 -7.10
N GLY A 146 -1.36 -11.98 -5.94
CA GLY A 146 -2.19 -10.95 -5.33
C GLY A 146 -2.29 -9.64 -6.11
N TYR A 147 -1.41 -9.38 -7.09
CA TYR A 147 -1.46 -8.16 -7.90
C TYR A 147 -2.35 -8.27 -9.12
N SER A 148 -2.63 -9.50 -9.56
CA SER A 148 -3.40 -9.76 -10.77
C SER A 148 -4.78 -9.09 -10.74
N GLU A 149 -5.21 -8.55 -11.89
CA GLU A 149 -6.57 -8.02 -12.05
C GLU A 149 -7.62 -9.14 -11.93
N GLU A 150 -7.22 -10.35 -12.28
CA GLU A 150 -7.96 -11.60 -12.07
C GLU A 150 -8.26 -11.78 -10.58
N TRP A 151 -7.27 -11.63 -9.70
CA TRP A 151 -7.49 -11.73 -8.26
C TRP A 151 -8.42 -10.64 -7.75
N LYS A 152 -8.29 -9.39 -8.20
CA LYS A 152 -9.20 -8.30 -7.77
C LYS A 152 -10.66 -8.62 -8.11
N LYS A 153 -10.92 -9.16 -9.30
CA LYS A 153 -12.28 -9.59 -9.72
C LYS A 153 -12.76 -10.79 -8.92
N GLU A 154 -11.90 -11.78 -8.72
CA GLU A 154 -12.22 -13.01 -7.99
C GLU A 154 -12.49 -12.74 -6.50
N ALA A 155 -11.64 -11.94 -5.85
CA ALA A 155 -11.82 -11.49 -4.47
C ALA A 155 -13.18 -10.80 -4.29
N LYS A 156 -13.56 -9.93 -5.22
CA LYS A 156 -14.89 -9.29 -5.22
C LYS A 156 -16.02 -10.32 -5.36
N ARG A 157 -15.88 -11.30 -6.27
CA ARG A 157 -16.85 -12.41 -6.41
C ARG A 157 -17.00 -13.23 -5.13
N ARG A 158 -15.89 -13.43 -4.40
CA ARG A 158 -15.85 -14.11 -3.10
C ARG A 158 -16.36 -13.27 -1.93
N GLY A 159 -16.68 -11.98 -2.15
CA GLY A 159 -17.14 -11.06 -1.13
C GLY A 159 -16.04 -10.50 -0.23
N LEU A 160 -14.77 -10.58 -0.66
CA LEU A 160 -13.66 -9.97 0.05
C LEU A 160 -13.64 -8.46 -0.17
N LEU A 161 -13.39 -7.71 0.91
CA LEU A 161 -13.29 -6.26 0.86
C LEU A 161 -11.97 -5.85 0.17
N ASN A 162 -12.06 -4.86 -0.71
CA ASN A 162 -10.92 -4.16 -1.27
C ASN A 162 -11.06 -2.66 -0.90
N LEU A 163 -10.37 -2.25 0.16
CA LEU A 163 -10.42 -0.87 0.67
C LEU A 163 -9.03 -0.24 0.47
N PRO A 164 -8.78 0.35 -0.72
CA PRO A 164 -7.44 0.72 -1.13
C PRO A 164 -6.85 1.78 -0.21
N THR A 165 -7.65 2.76 0.21
CA THR A 165 -7.17 3.84 1.06
C THR A 165 -7.58 3.68 2.53
N THR A 166 -6.82 4.34 3.40
CA THR A 166 -7.13 4.52 4.81
C THR A 166 -8.52 5.10 5.00
N VAL A 167 -8.89 6.12 4.22
CA VAL A 167 -10.21 6.75 4.29
C VAL A 167 -11.34 5.78 3.95
N ASP A 168 -11.12 4.84 3.02
CA ASP A 168 -12.11 3.81 2.70
C ASP A 168 -12.21 2.73 3.80
N ALA A 169 -11.07 2.44 4.45
CA ALA A 169 -10.98 1.42 5.49
C ALA A 169 -11.55 1.87 6.83
N MET A 170 -11.26 3.11 7.26
CA MET A 170 -11.54 3.60 8.60
C MET A 170 -13.01 3.47 9.03
N PRO A 171 -14.03 3.79 8.20
CA PRO A 171 -15.44 3.65 8.60
C PRO A 171 -15.83 2.24 9.01
N THR A 172 -15.13 1.21 8.50
CA THR A 172 -15.44 -0.18 8.84
C THR A 172 -15.17 -0.51 10.31
N VAL A 173 -14.30 0.25 11.01
CA VAL A 173 -14.04 0.01 12.44
C VAL A 173 -15.28 0.26 13.30
N LEU A 174 -16.18 1.13 12.83
CA LEU A 174 -17.42 1.49 13.54
C LEU A 174 -18.58 0.52 13.27
N LEU A 175 -18.37 -0.52 12.47
CA LEU A 175 -19.38 -1.57 12.30
C LEU A 175 -19.62 -2.26 13.63
N LYS A 176 -20.90 -2.46 13.99
CA LYS A 176 -21.30 -3.06 15.26
C LYS A 176 -20.53 -4.33 15.62
N LYS A 177 -20.38 -5.27 14.66
CA LYS A 177 -19.60 -6.50 14.85
C LYS A 177 -18.15 -6.30 15.32
N ASN A 178 -17.53 -5.19 14.92
CA ASN A 178 -16.13 -4.87 15.26
C ASN A 178 -16.06 -4.19 16.63
N ILE A 179 -17.03 -3.34 16.96
CA ILE A 179 -17.15 -2.75 18.30
C ILE A 179 -17.45 -3.84 19.33
N ASP A 180 -18.47 -4.66 19.08
CA ASP A 180 -18.88 -5.77 19.95
C ASP A 180 -17.70 -6.73 20.22
N LEU A 181 -16.86 -6.99 19.22
CA LEU A 181 -15.65 -7.81 19.38
C LEU A 181 -14.70 -7.20 20.42
N PHE A 182 -14.41 -5.90 20.34
CA PHE A 182 -13.49 -5.27 21.29
C PHE A 182 -14.07 -5.16 22.69
N GLU A 183 -15.35 -4.82 22.80
CA GLU A 183 -16.02 -4.68 24.10
C GLU A 183 -16.12 -6.01 24.83
N LYS A 184 -16.50 -7.07 24.12
CA LYS A 184 -16.62 -8.42 24.67
C LYS A 184 -15.32 -8.96 25.26
N HIS A 185 -14.18 -8.63 24.63
CA HIS A 185 -12.86 -9.02 25.10
C HIS A 185 -12.24 -8.02 26.09
N GLY A 186 -12.94 -6.94 26.44
CA GLY A 186 -12.44 -5.91 27.36
C GLY A 186 -11.22 -5.16 26.82
N ILE A 187 -11.08 -5.07 25.50
CA ILE A 187 -9.92 -4.46 24.82
C ILE A 187 -10.14 -2.97 24.61
N TYR A 188 -11.32 -2.60 24.08
CA TYR A 188 -11.76 -1.22 23.92
C TYR A 188 -13.27 -1.13 24.17
N THR A 189 -13.68 -0.01 24.72
CA THR A 189 -15.07 0.46 24.73
C THR A 189 -15.46 1.08 23.38
N GLU A 190 -16.76 1.17 23.07
CA GLU A 190 -17.23 1.88 21.87
C GLU A 190 -16.68 3.32 21.78
N THR A 191 -16.62 4.02 22.92
CA THR A 191 -16.09 5.39 22.97
C THR A 191 -14.62 5.42 22.55
N GLU A 192 -13.80 4.50 23.04
CA GLU A 192 -12.38 4.42 22.65
C GLU A 192 -12.20 4.05 21.17
N VAL A 193 -13.05 3.16 20.62
CA VAL A 193 -13.03 2.83 19.20
C VAL A 193 -13.35 4.06 18.34
N ARG A 194 -14.36 4.85 18.74
CA ARG A 194 -14.74 6.10 18.06
C ARG A 194 -13.63 7.15 18.15
N SER A 195 -13.02 7.34 19.31
CA SER A 195 -11.88 8.25 19.46
C SER A 195 -10.70 7.85 18.60
N ARG A 196 -10.38 6.54 18.53
CA ARG A 196 -9.33 6.03 17.63
C ARG A 196 -9.68 6.24 16.16
N TYR A 197 -10.95 6.09 15.78
CA TYR A 197 -11.41 6.38 14.44
C TYR A 197 -11.16 7.84 14.05
N GLU A 198 -11.55 8.78 14.91
CA GLU A 198 -11.38 10.21 14.71
C GLU A 198 -9.90 10.61 14.64
N ILE A 199 -9.09 10.17 15.60
CA ILE A 199 -7.65 10.48 15.66
C ILE A 199 -6.92 10.01 14.40
N ASN A 200 -7.21 8.80 13.92
CA ASN A 200 -6.53 8.28 12.73
C ASN A 200 -6.86 9.08 11.46
N LEU A 201 -8.12 9.52 11.30
CA LEU A 201 -8.53 10.36 10.18
C LEU A 201 -7.96 11.78 10.26
N ASP A 202 -7.86 12.33 11.47
CA ASP A 202 -7.20 13.61 11.72
C ASP A 202 -5.70 13.54 11.39
N VAL A 203 -4.99 12.53 11.88
CA VAL A 203 -3.58 12.28 11.58
C VAL A 203 -3.37 12.11 10.07
N TYR A 204 -4.22 11.35 9.39
CA TYR A 204 -4.17 11.18 7.94
C TYR A 204 -4.24 12.53 7.20
N SER A 205 -5.25 13.34 7.53
CA SER A 205 -5.50 14.64 6.90
C SER A 205 -4.36 15.62 7.16
N LYS A 206 -3.86 15.68 8.40
CA LYS A 206 -2.73 16.55 8.77
C LYS A 206 -1.41 16.14 8.11
N THR A 207 -1.16 14.83 7.97
CA THR A 207 0.05 14.33 7.30
C THR A 207 0.09 14.81 5.85
N ILE A 208 -0.98 14.58 5.09
CA ILE A 208 -1.07 15.01 3.68
C ILE A 208 -1.05 16.54 3.57
N ASN A 209 -1.66 17.25 4.52
CA ASN A 209 -1.57 18.71 4.56
C ASN A 209 -0.12 19.21 4.64
N ILE A 210 0.68 18.63 5.54
CA ILE A 210 2.10 18.99 5.69
C ILE A 210 2.87 18.67 4.41
N GLU A 211 2.65 17.50 3.81
CA GLU A 211 3.27 17.10 2.55
C GLU A 211 2.91 18.06 1.40
N ALA A 212 1.64 18.43 1.26
CA ALA A 212 1.16 19.36 0.25
C ALA A 212 1.75 20.77 0.42
N GLN A 213 1.79 21.29 1.66
CA GLN A 213 2.41 22.59 1.95
C GLN A 213 3.90 22.58 1.66
N THR A 214 4.59 21.49 2.04
CA THR A 214 6.02 21.30 1.76
C THR A 214 6.27 21.25 0.26
N MET A 215 5.46 20.52 -0.51
CA MET A 215 5.57 20.45 -1.97
C MET A 215 5.39 21.83 -2.62
N VAL A 216 4.41 22.63 -2.17
CA VAL A 216 4.24 24.02 -2.65
C VAL A 216 5.47 24.86 -2.36
N GLU A 217 6.04 24.75 -1.17
CA GLU A 217 7.23 25.49 -0.78
C GLU A 217 8.44 25.08 -1.63
N MET A 218 8.69 23.78 -1.78
CA MET A 218 9.76 23.24 -2.61
C MET A 218 9.64 23.70 -4.06
N ALA A 219 8.45 23.62 -4.64
CA ALA A 219 8.20 24.04 -6.02
C ALA A 219 8.50 25.55 -6.21
N LEU A 220 7.98 26.41 -5.34
CA LEU A 220 8.12 27.87 -5.49
C LEU A 220 9.50 28.40 -5.13
N ARG A 221 10.12 27.86 -4.06
CA ARG A 221 11.35 28.42 -3.50
C ARG A 221 12.62 27.77 -4.05
N GLN A 222 12.51 26.55 -4.57
CA GLN A 222 13.67 25.76 -4.96
C GLN A 222 13.61 25.36 -6.44
N ILE A 223 12.59 24.59 -6.85
CA ILE A 223 12.52 24.02 -8.21
C ILE A 223 12.39 25.12 -9.28
N LEU A 224 11.32 25.92 -9.23
CA LEU A 224 11.07 26.93 -10.27
C LEU A 224 12.22 27.94 -10.38
N PRO A 225 12.79 28.50 -9.28
CA PRO A 225 13.94 29.39 -9.38
C PRO A 225 15.19 28.71 -9.97
N SER A 226 15.43 27.44 -9.66
CA SER A 226 16.57 26.68 -10.21
C SER A 226 16.44 26.47 -11.72
N VAL A 227 15.25 26.05 -12.17
CA VAL A 227 14.97 25.87 -13.61
C VAL A 227 15.10 27.20 -14.34
N ASN A 228 14.59 28.29 -13.76
CA ASN A 228 14.68 29.61 -14.35
C ASN A 228 16.14 30.09 -14.53
N LYS A 229 17.02 29.82 -13.55
CA LYS A 229 18.45 30.11 -13.65
C LYS A 229 19.11 29.34 -14.80
N TYR A 230 18.72 28.07 -15.00
CA TYR A 230 19.23 27.28 -16.12
C TYR A 230 18.72 27.80 -17.48
N VAL A 231 17.42 28.12 -17.57
CA VAL A 231 16.84 28.76 -18.77
C VAL A 231 17.56 30.06 -19.11
N LYS A 232 17.89 30.88 -18.11
CA LYS A 232 18.71 32.09 -18.29
C LYS A 232 20.08 31.77 -18.88
N GLN A 233 20.80 30.78 -18.36
CA GLN A 233 22.12 30.38 -18.86
C GLN A 233 22.05 29.91 -20.32
N LEU A 234 21.04 29.11 -20.67
CA LEU A 234 20.80 28.68 -22.06
C LEU A 234 20.52 29.87 -22.99
N ALA A 235 19.72 30.83 -22.53
CA ALA A 235 19.39 32.02 -23.31
C ALA A 235 20.61 32.92 -23.54
N GLU A 236 21.46 33.10 -22.51
CA GLU A 236 22.72 33.83 -22.61
C GLU A 236 23.68 33.14 -23.60
N ALA A 237 23.84 31.82 -23.49
CA ALA A 237 24.67 31.03 -24.42
C ALA A 237 24.17 31.14 -25.87
N MET A 238 22.86 31.05 -26.08
CA MET A 238 22.23 31.23 -27.39
C MET A 238 22.50 32.63 -27.95
N SER A 239 22.38 33.68 -27.13
CA SER A 239 22.62 35.06 -27.54
C SER A 239 24.08 35.27 -27.96
N LEU A 240 25.03 34.80 -27.14
CA LEU A 240 26.47 34.90 -27.43
C LEU A 240 26.87 34.16 -28.71
N LYS A 241 26.33 32.95 -28.93
CA LYS A 241 26.54 32.20 -30.19
C LYS A 241 26.05 33.00 -31.39
N GLY A 242 24.88 33.63 -31.30
CA GLY A 242 24.33 34.46 -32.38
C GLY A 242 25.17 35.72 -32.68
N MET A 243 25.91 36.26 -31.70
CA MET A 243 26.83 37.37 -31.91
C MET A 243 28.11 36.95 -32.67
N ILE A 244 28.51 35.68 -32.56
CA ILE A 244 29.68 35.13 -33.28
C ILE A 244 29.33 34.87 -34.75
N ASP A 245 28.22 34.15 -34.99
CA ASP A 245 27.74 33.87 -36.34
C ASP A 245 26.20 33.80 -36.34
N PRO A 246 25.51 34.72 -37.06
CA PRO A 246 24.06 34.68 -37.21
C PRO A 246 23.50 33.39 -37.87
N LEU A 247 24.35 32.61 -38.55
CA LEU A 247 23.96 31.35 -39.19
C LEU A 247 23.85 30.17 -38.20
N PHE A 248 24.31 30.33 -36.96
CA PHE A 248 24.13 29.30 -35.93
C PHE A 248 22.65 29.11 -35.61
N LYS A 249 22.15 27.89 -35.84
CA LYS A 249 20.74 27.55 -35.70
C LYS A 249 20.25 27.57 -34.24
N ASN A 250 21.13 27.33 -33.27
CA ASN A 250 20.83 27.22 -31.83
C ASN A 250 19.58 26.38 -31.52
N GLY A 251 19.37 25.30 -32.27
CA GLY A 251 18.14 24.51 -32.21
C GLY A 251 17.93 23.86 -30.85
N MET A 252 19.01 23.29 -30.28
CA MET A 252 18.97 22.63 -28.98
C MET A 252 18.56 23.61 -27.87
N GLU A 253 19.20 24.78 -27.78
CA GLU A 253 18.91 25.77 -26.75
C GLU A 253 17.48 26.30 -26.89
N ARG A 254 17.03 26.61 -28.12
CA ARG A 254 15.67 27.09 -28.38
C ARG A 254 14.61 26.08 -27.95
N ASP A 255 14.80 24.81 -28.32
CA ASP A 255 13.85 23.75 -27.99
C ASP A 255 13.81 23.50 -26.49
N LEU A 256 14.96 23.49 -25.82
CA LEU A 256 15.05 23.27 -24.37
C LEU A 256 14.47 24.44 -23.57
N ILE A 257 14.79 25.69 -23.94
CA ILE A 257 14.19 26.90 -23.34
C ILE A 257 12.68 26.84 -23.49
N LYS A 258 12.17 26.59 -24.71
CA LYS A 258 10.73 26.52 -24.95
C LYS A 258 10.06 25.44 -24.10
N LYS A 259 10.67 24.25 -24.01
CA LYS A 259 10.15 23.15 -23.22
C LYS A 259 10.11 23.50 -21.73
N LEU A 260 11.22 23.97 -21.17
CA LEU A 260 11.33 24.32 -19.75
C LEU A 260 10.39 25.47 -19.38
N SER A 261 10.29 26.53 -20.20
CA SER A 261 9.35 27.63 -19.93
C SER A 261 7.89 27.17 -19.91
N VAL A 262 7.49 26.27 -20.82
CA VAL A 262 6.14 25.69 -20.81
C VAL A 262 5.90 24.83 -19.56
N LEU A 263 6.91 24.09 -19.09
CA LEU A 263 6.81 23.30 -17.87
C LEU A 263 6.74 24.17 -16.62
N GLU A 264 7.55 25.24 -16.54
CA GLU A 264 7.52 26.23 -15.46
C GLU A 264 6.13 26.87 -15.34
N ASP A 265 5.55 27.33 -16.46
CA ASP A 265 4.21 27.92 -16.48
C ASP A 265 3.14 26.94 -15.97
N LYS A 266 3.19 25.68 -16.41
CA LYS A 266 2.27 24.63 -15.98
C LYS A 266 2.43 24.32 -14.49
N ALA A 267 3.67 24.14 -14.03
CA ALA A 267 3.98 23.87 -12.63
C ALA A 267 3.54 25.05 -11.74
N TYR A 268 3.82 26.29 -12.14
CA TYR A 268 3.37 27.48 -11.42
C TYR A 268 1.83 27.56 -11.32
N ALA A 269 1.13 27.26 -12.41
CA ALA A 269 -0.34 27.17 -12.40
C ALA A 269 -0.85 26.07 -11.45
N GLN A 270 -0.22 24.88 -11.44
CA GLN A 270 -0.59 23.80 -10.52
C GLN A 270 -0.31 24.15 -9.06
N VAL A 271 0.78 24.87 -8.77
CA VAL A 271 1.03 25.40 -7.43
C VAL A 271 -0.12 26.34 -7.00
N GLY A 272 -0.56 27.23 -7.90
CA GLY A 272 -1.68 28.12 -7.64
C GLY A 272 -2.98 27.37 -7.31
N GLU A 273 -3.29 26.32 -8.07
CA GLU A 273 -4.46 25.48 -7.82
C GLU A 273 -4.33 24.69 -6.51
N LEU A 274 -3.17 24.09 -6.24
CA LEU A 274 -2.92 23.36 -4.99
C LEU A 274 -3.08 24.27 -3.76
N LYS A 275 -2.52 25.49 -3.81
CA LYS A 275 -2.71 26.50 -2.74
C LYS A 275 -4.18 26.87 -2.53
N LYS A 276 -4.94 27.00 -3.61
CA LYS A 276 -6.38 27.31 -3.57
C LYS A 276 -7.21 26.14 -3.02
N LEU A 277 -6.81 24.90 -3.28
CA LEU A 277 -7.43 23.72 -2.68
C LEU A 277 -7.10 23.66 -1.19
N LEU A 278 -5.85 23.89 -0.80
CA LEU A 278 -5.43 23.93 0.60
C LEU A 278 -6.18 25.00 1.41
N SER A 279 -6.42 26.20 0.84
CA SER A 279 -7.19 27.24 1.52
C SER A 279 -8.70 26.93 1.63
N LYS A 280 -9.19 25.95 0.88
CA LYS A 280 -10.58 25.47 0.91
C LYS A 280 -10.73 24.14 1.63
N ALA A 281 -9.66 23.61 2.23
CA ALA A 281 -9.72 22.37 2.98
C ALA A 281 -10.77 22.50 4.11
N PRO A 282 -11.66 21.51 4.29
CA PRO A 282 -12.63 21.53 5.38
C PRO A 282 -11.97 21.63 6.76
N SER A 283 -12.70 22.16 7.74
CA SER A 283 -12.29 22.11 9.14
C SER A 283 -12.07 20.65 9.57
N TYR A 284 -11.14 20.45 10.51
CA TYR A 284 -10.90 19.16 11.15
C TYR A 284 -12.04 18.73 12.09
N ASP A 285 -13.09 19.53 12.26
CA ASP A 285 -14.27 19.15 13.05
C ASP A 285 -15.05 17.97 12.44
N ASN A 286 -14.99 17.81 11.11
CA ASN A 286 -15.52 16.63 10.42
C ASN A 286 -14.37 15.81 9.81
N ASN A 287 -13.78 14.94 10.63
CA ASN A 287 -12.58 14.18 10.29
C ASN A 287 -12.72 13.34 9.00
N LEU A 288 -13.88 12.73 8.75
CA LEU A 288 -14.08 11.91 7.55
C LEU A 288 -14.17 12.75 6.29
N GLU A 289 -14.96 13.82 6.32
CA GLU A 289 -15.10 14.74 5.17
C GLU A 289 -13.75 15.40 4.83
N CYS A 290 -13.02 15.82 5.86
CA CYS A 290 -11.67 16.35 5.70
C CYS A 290 -10.74 15.32 5.04
N ALA A 291 -10.70 14.08 5.56
CA ALA A 291 -9.87 13.02 4.99
C ALA A 291 -10.25 12.66 3.55
N VAL A 292 -11.55 12.62 3.22
CA VAL A 292 -12.05 12.44 1.85
C VAL A 292 -11.59 13.58 0.94
N TYR A 293 -11.65 14.83 1.41
CA TYR A 293 -11.17 15.98 0.64
C TYR A 293 -9.67 15.87 0.31
N TYR A 294 -8.85 15.50 1.30
CA TYR A 294 -7.42 15.30 1.07
C TYR A 294 -7.16 14.17 0.06
N LYS A 295 -7.84 13.03 0.21
CA LYS A 295 -7.76 11.89 -0.71
C LYS A 295 -8.16 12.26 -2.15
N ASP A 296 -9.31 12.91 -2.32
CA ASP A 296 -9.93 13.08 -3.64
C ASP A 296 -9.55 14.38 -4.36
N LYS A 297 -9.02 15.39 -3.63
CA LYS A 297 -8.68 16.71 -4.19
C LYS A 297 -7.21 17.05 -4.04
N ILE A 298 -6.62 16.87 -2.86
CA ILE A 298 -5.25 17.30 -2.59
C ILE A 298 -4.23 16.35 -3.20
N ILE A 299 -4.34 15.03 -2.95
CA ILE A 299 -3.40 14.03 -3.51
C ILE A 299 -3.34 14.13 -5.05
N PRO A 300 -4.47 14.14 -5.80
CA PRO A 300 -4.40 14.24 -7.25
C PRO A 300 -3.79 15.56 -7.76
N ALA A 301 -3.92 16.66 -7.00
CA ALA A 301 -3.28 17.93 -7.34
C ALA A 301 -1.77 17.90 -7.09
N MET A 302 -1.33 17.23 -6.01
CA MET A 302 0.09 16.98 -5.73
C MET A 302 0.73 16.12 -6.82
N GLU A 303 0.08 15.05 -7.26
CA GLU A 303 0.57 14.18 -8.34
C GLU A 303 0.75 14.94 -9.66
N LYS A 304 -0.19 15.82 -10.00
CA LYS A 304 -0.08 16.67 -11.21
C LYS A 304 1.10 17.64 -11.13
N LEU A 305 1.28 18.31 -10.00
CA LEU A 305 2.41 19.22 -9.79
C LEU A 305 3.72 18.45 -9.88
N ARG A 306 3.81 17.30 -9.20
CA ARG A 306 4.96 16.40 -9.25
C ARG A 306 5.33 16.01 -10.68
N GLY A 307 4.36 15.62 -11.50
CA GLY A 307 4.62 15.24 -12.90
C GLY A 307 5.35 16.30 -13.71
N PHE A 308 5.03 17.58 -13.52
CA PHE A 308 5.77 18.68 -14.18
C PHE A 308 7.16 18.90 -13.58
N CYS A 309 7.31 18.77 -12.25
CA CYS A 309 8.61 18.85 -11.59
C CYS A 309 9.56 17.74 -12.03
N ASP A 310 9.08 16.49 -12.09
CA ASP A 310 9.85 15.33 -12.55
C ASP A 310 10.27 15.49 -14.02
N GLU A 311 9.41 16.09 -14.86
CA GLU A 311 9.80 16.40 -16.25
C GLU A 311 10.83 17.55 -16.32
N MET A 312 10.79 18.53 -15.41
CA MET A 312 11.83 19.56 -15.34
C MET A 312 13.19 18.99 -14.89
N GLU A 313 13.19 18.03 -13.96
CA GLU A 313 14.41 17.36 -13.46
C GLU A 313 15.23 16.79 -14.62
N VAL A 314 14.60 15.98 -15.49
CA VAL A 314 15.31 15.29 -16.58
C VAL A 314 15.79 16.23 -17.70
N ASN A 315 15.33 17.48 -17.72
CA ASN A 315 15.68 18.49 -18.72
C ASN A 315 16.56 19.62 -18.15
N THR A 316 16.89 19.59 -16.86
CA THR A 316 17.70 20.61 -16.18
C THR A 316 19.08 20.03 -15.88
N SER A 317 20.15 20.80 -16.09
CA SER A 317 21.50 20.38 -15.71
C SER A 317 21.57 20.12 -14.20
N SER A 318 22.28 19.07 -13.79
CA SER A 318 22.47 18.71 -12.37
C SER A 318 23.17 19.81 -11.55
N GLU A 319 23.94 20.69 -12.21
CA GLU A 319 24.54 21.87 -11.57
C GLU A 319 23.49 22.86 -11.05
N PHE A 320 22.31 22.91 -11.70
CA PHE A 320 21.23 23.83 -11.36
C PHE A 320 20.12 23.17 -10.55
N TRP A 321 19.91 21.88 -10.74
CA TRP A 321 18.86 21.14 -10.05
C TRP A 321 19.12 21.13 -8.53
N PRO A 322 18.15 21.54 -7.70
CA PRO A 322 18.41 21.81 -6.28
C PRO A 322 18.45 20.56 -5.40
N PHE A 323 18.13 19.38 -5.95
CA PHE A 323 17.99 18.15 -5.20
C PHE A 323 18.88 17.04 -5.75
N PRO A 324 19.34 16.11 -4.91
CA PRO A 324 19.92 14.87 -5.40
C PRO A 324 18.90 14.11 -6.25
N THR A 325 19.34 13.57 -7.39
CA THR A 325 18.49 12.69 -8.21
C THR A 325 18.24 11.36 -7.48
N TYR A 326 17.27 10.58 -7.93
CA TYR A 326 17.09 9.21 -7.43
C TYR A 326 18.36 8.35 -7.60
N GLY A 327 19.15 8.59 -8.65
CA GLY A 327 20.44 7.92 -8.85
C GLY A 327 21.42 8.25 -7.72
N ASP A 328 21.49 9.52 -7.33
CA ASP A 328 22.34 9.97 -6.23
C ASP A 328 21.87 9.36 -4.90
N ILE A 329 20.58 9.45 -4.59
CA ILE A 329 20.04 8.95 -3.31
C ILE A 329 20.23 7.43 -3.17
N LEU A 330 20.07 6.66 -4.26
CA LEU A 330 20.08 5.20 -4.20
C LEU A 330 21.45 4.57 -4.40
N PHE A 331 22.35 5.22 -5.15
CA PHE A 331 23.60 4.59 -5.61
C PHE A 331 24.85 5.43 -5.37
N SER A 332 24.76 6.72 -5.03
CA SER A 332 25.95 7.47 -4.64
C SER A 332 26.40 7.05 -3.24
N VAL A 333 27.61 6.51 -3.14
CA VAL A 333 28.29 6.16 -1.89
C VAL A 333 29.38 7.18 -1.61
#